data_AF-A0A383V2N9-F1
#
_entry.id   AF-A0A383V2N9-F1
#
_cell.length_a   1.000
_cell.length_b   1.000
_cell.length_c   1.000
_cell.angle_alpha   90.00
_cell.angle_beta   90.00
_cell.angle_gamma   90.00
#
_symmetry.space_group_name_H-M   'P 1'
#
loop_
_entity.id
_entity.type
_entity.pdbx_description
1 polymer ?
#
loop_
_entity_poly.entity_id
_entity_poly.type
_entity_poly.pdbx_seq_one_letter_code
_entity_poly.pdbx_strand_id
1 'polypeptide(L)'
;MRGESPEAVATLLMQQEGLRGLQGPTISPVYSLDGSASGAAAKHGFYACVICVAKKNLYPSVKALQKIGGSGVLVQPMTYIFDEEPLRWQRLLAQLGIDEAAAGNDPAAAAAVLASNGTAAQEAAPARR
;
A
#
# COMPACT_ATOMS: atom_id res chain seq x y z
N MET A 1 -14.43 2.53 -15.66
CA MET A 1 -15.20 1.27 -15.67
C MET A 1 -16.68 1.60 -15.54
N ARG A 2 -17.57 0.87 -16.22
CA ARG A 2 -19.02 1.13 -16.14
C ARG A 2 -19.66 0.31 -15.01
N GLY A 3 -20.64 0.87 -14.32
CA GLY A 3 -21.39 0.16 -13.29
C GLY A 3 -22.58 0.96 -12.78
N GLU A 4 -23.46 0.29 -12.03
CA GLU A 4 -24.68 0.89 -11.46
C GLU A 4 -24.40 1.59 -10.13
N SER A 5 -23.52 1.00 -9.30
CA SER A 5 -23.10 1.54 -8.00
C SER A 5 -21.62 1.24 -7.73
N PRO A 6 -20.97 1.95 -6.77
CA PRO A 6 -19.62 1.61 -6.34
C PRO A 6 -19.50 0.15 -5.87
N GLU A 7 -20.49 -0.35 -5.13
CA GLU A 7 -20.51 -1.71 -4.56
C GLU A 7 -20.63 -2.78 -5.64
N ALA A 8 -21.43 -2.52 -6.68
CA ALA A 8 -21.54 -3.40 -7.84
C ALA A 8 -20.19 -3.52 -8.57
N VAL A 9 -19.50 -2.39 -8.76
CA VAL A 9 -18.15 -2.36 -9.37
C VAL A 9 -17.12 -3.08 -8.50
N ALA A 10 -17.16 -2.89 -7.17
CA ALA A 10 -16.28 -3.58 -6.23
C ALA A 10 -16.47 -5.09 -6.28
N THR A 11 -17.72 -5.53 -6.24
CA THR A 11 -18.07 -6.95 -6.31
C THR A 11 -17.55 -7.57 -7.61
N LEU A 12 -17.75 -6.89 -8.75
CA LEU A 12 -17.29 -7.36 -10.05
C LEU A 12 -15.75 -7.49 -10.10
N LEU A 13 -15.02 -6.52 -9.55
CA LEU A 13 -13.56 -6.56 -9.48
C LEU A 13 -13.06 -7.68 -8.57
N MET A 14 -13.67 -7.86 -7.40
CA MET A 14 -13.24 -8.87 -6.41
C MET A 14 -13.50 -10.32 -6.87
N GLN A 15 -14.47 -10.52 -7.78
CA GLN A 15 -14.73 -11.81 -8.42
C GLN A 15 -13.63 -12.24 -9.41
N GLN A 16 -12.85 -11.29 -9.94
CA GLN A 16 -11.76 -11.61 -10.85
C GLN A 16 -10.47 -11.91 -10.08
N GLU A 17 -9.79 -12.97 -10.50
CA GLU A 17 -8.50 -13.32 -9.95
C GLU A 17 -7.46 -12.25 -10.30
N GLY A 18 -6.68 -11.80 -9.31
CA GLY A 18 -5.66 -10.77 -9.51
C GLY A 18 -6.15 -9.33 -9.58
N LEU A 19 -7.45 -9.06 -9.35
CA LEU A 19 -8.02 -7.69 -9.30
C LEU A 19 -8.49 -7.26 -7.90
N ARG A 20 -8.24 -8.08 -6.86
CA ARG A 20 -8.69 -7.78 -5.48
C ARG A 20 -7.93 -6.63 -4.83
N GLY A 21 -6.72 -6.30 -5.29
CA GLY A 21 -5.85 -5.32 -4.63
C GLY A 21 -5.22 -5.86 -3.34
N LEU A 22 -4.68 -4.96 -2.51
CA LEU A 22 -4.12 -5.31 -1.20
C LEU A 22 -5.21 -5.55 -0.16
N GLN A 23 -6.11 -4.57 0.02
CA GLN A 23 -7.24 -4.64 0.95
C GLN A 23 -8.61 -4.62 0.22
N GLY A 24 -8.60 -4.31 -1.07
CA GLY A 24 -9.80 -4.08 -1.88
C GLY A 24 -9.53 -3.02 -2.96
N PRO A 25 -10.39 -2.92 -3.98
CA PRO A 25 -10.36 -1.82 -4.94
C PRO A 25 -10.89 -0.53 -4.32
N THR A 26 -10.17 0.58 -4.52
CA THR A 26 -10.74 1.91 -4.27
C THR A 26 -11.62 2.29 -5.45
N ILE A 27 -12.85 2.76 -5.18
CA ILE A 27 -13.83 3.08 -6.22
C ILE A 27 -14.35 4.49 -6.01
N SER A 28 -14.30 5.30 -7.07
CA SER A 28 -14.78 6.68 -7.04
C SER A 28 -15.64 6.98 -8.26
N PRO A 29 -16.76 7.72 -8.11
CA PRO A 29 -17.61 8.09 -9.23
C PRO A 29 -16.87 9.04 -10.18
N VAL A 30 -17.08 8.85 -11.47
CA VAL A 30 -16.58 9.74 -12.52
C VAL A 30 -17.76 10.50 -13.10
N TYR A 31 -17.70 11.82 -12.99
CA TYR A 31 -18.67 12.72 -13.60
C TYR A 31 -18.17 13.15 -14.96
N SER A 32 -19.07 13.26 -15.92
CA SER A 32 -18.78 13.88 -17.21
C SER A 32 -19.79 14.98 -17.44
N LEU A 33 -19.49 15.91 -18.34
CA LEU A 33 -20.45 16.92 -18.73
C LEU A 33 -21.62 16.22 -19.41
N ASP A 34 -22.84 16.51 -18.97
CA ASP A 34 -24.02 16.22 -19.77
C ASP A 34 -23.82 16.96 -21.10
N GLY A 35 -23.98 16.29 -22.24
CA GLY A 35 -23.85 16.91 -23.57
C GLY A 35 -24.82 18.07 -23.84
N SER A 36 -25.64 18.41 -22.84
CA SER A 36 -26.46 19.62 -22.73
C SER A 36 -25.64 20.90 -22.59
N ALA A 37 -26.15 21.98 -23.18
CA ALA A 37 -25.55 23.32 -23.16
C ALA A 37 -25.43 23.95 -21.75
N SER A 38 -26.01 23.33 -20.71
CA SER A 38 -25.96 23.85 -19.33
C SER A 38 -24.61 23.63 -18.64
N GLY A 39 -23.74 22.76 -19.16
CA GLY A 39 -22.44 22.45 -18.55
C GLY A 39 -22.53 21.77 -17.18
N ALA A 40 -23.70 21.24 -16.80
CA ALA A 40 -23.88 20.54 -15.54
C ALA A 40 -23.15 19.19 -15.54
N ALA A 41 -22.49 18.87 -14.43
CA ALA A 41 -21.87 17.56 -14.24
C ALA A 41 -22.95 16.48 -14.08
N ALA A 42 -22.90 15.45 -14.93
CA ALA A 42 -23.79 14.30 -14.87
C ALA A 42 -23.03 13.02 -14.57
N LYS A 43 -23.71 12.13 -13.83
CA LYS A 43 -23.19 10.81 -13.47
C LYS A 43 -23.59 9.80 -14.55
N HIS A 44 -22.67 9.50 -15.46
CA HIS A 44 -22.92 8.57 -16.57
C HIS A 44 -22.58 7.11 -16.24
N GLY A 45 -22.66 6.71 -14.97
CA GLY A 45 -22.37 5.33 -14.54
C GLY A 45 -20.90 4.91 -14.72
N PHE A 46 -19.98 5.87 -14.78
CA PHE A 46 -18.55 5.59 -14.80
C PHE A 46 -17.94 5.68 -13.41
N TYR A 47 -16.98 4.79 -13.17
CA TYR A 47 -16.21 4.70 -11.94
C TYR A 47 -14.73 4.56 -12.26
N ALA A 48 -13.91 5.30 -11.52
CA ALA A 48 -12.47 5.12 -11.45
C ALA A 48 -12.18 4.07 -10.38
N CYS A 49 -11.28 3.14 -10.71
CA CYS A 49 -10.91 2.04 -9.84
C CYS A 49 -9.40 2.04 -9.65
N VAL A 50 -8.93 1.92 -8.41
CA VAL A 50 -7.51 1.82 -8.07
C VAL A 50 -7.26 0.52 -7.35
N ILE A 51 -6.34 -0.28 -7.88
CA ILE A 51 -5.91 -1.56 -7.31
C ILE A 51 -4.40 -1.69 -7.43
N CYS A 52 -3.79 -2.33 -6.44
CA CYS A 52 -2.40 -2.78 -6.52
C CYS A 52 -2.34 -4.18 -7.14
N VAL A 53 -1.48 -4.37 -8.14
CA VAL A 53 -1.31 -5.63 -8.85
C VAL A 53 0.17 -6.00 -8.86
N ALA A 54 0.47 -7.27 -8.58
CA ALA A 54 1.83 -7.78 -8.69
C ALA A 54 2.33 -7.66 -10.14
N LYS A 55 3.56 -7.18 -10.35
CA LYS A 55 4.13 -6.95 -11.70
C LYS A 55 4.07 -8.18 -12.60
N LYS A 56 4.23 -9.38 -12.03
CA LYS A 56 4.14 -10.67 -12.74
C LYS A 56 2.75 -10.93 -13.34
N ASN A 57 1.71 -10.37 -12.73
CA ASN A 57 0.31 -10.54 -13.11
C ASN A 57 -0.26 -9.32 -13.85
N LEU A 58 0.57 -8.33 -14.19
CA LEU A 58 0.09 -7.09 -14.81
C LEU A 58 -0.69 -7.35 -16.10
N TYR A 59 -0.13 -8.14 -17.02
CA TYR A 59 -0.76 -8.43 -18.31
C TYR A 59 -2.11 -9.17 -18.18
N PRO A 60 -2.21 -10.29 -17.43
CA PRO A 60 -3.50 -10.95 -17.24
C PRO A 60 -4.51 -10.06 -16.51
N SER A 61 -4.09 -9.26 -15.51
CA SER A 61 -4.98 -8.32 -14.81
C SER A 61 -5.53 -7.24 -15.74
N VAL A 62 -4.71 -6.66 -16.63
CA VAL A 62 -5.18 -5.67 -17.62
C VAL A 62 -6.22 -6.29 -18.56
N LYS A 63 -5.99 -7.53 -19.03
CA LYS A 63 -6.98 -8.25 -19.86
C LYS A 63 -8.28 -8.52 -19.12
N ALA A 64 -8.21 -8.94 -17.86
CA ALA A 64 -9.38 -9.17 -17.02
C ALA A 64 -10.18 -7.87 -16.85
N LEU A 65 -9.50 -6.75 -16.57
CA LEU A 65 -10.09 -5.41 -16.49
C LEU A 65 -10.80 -5.00 -17.79
N GLN A 66 -10.16 -5.22 -18.93
CA GLN A 66 -10.77 -4.90 -20.23
C GLN A 66 -12.02 -5.76 -20.52
N LYS A 67 -11.98 -7.06 -20.15
CA LYS A 67 -13.11 -7.98 -20.34
C LYS A 67 -14.35 -7.57 -19.54
N ILE A 68 -14.17 -6.99 -18.35
CA ILE A 68 -15.25 -6.53 -17.48
C ILE A 68 -15.68 -5.07 -17.75
N GLY A 69 -15.25 -4.47 -18.87
CA GLY A 69 -15.66 -3.11 -19.25
C GLY A 69 -14.81 -1.99 -18.62
N GLY A 70 -13.61 -2.33 -18.15
CA GLY A 70 -12.57 -1.37 -17.82
C GLY A 70 -11.96 -0.76 -19.09
N SER A 71 -11.84 0.57 -19.10
CA SER A 71 -11.24 1.34 -20.20
C SER A 71 -10.32 2.40 -19.62
N GLY A 72 -9.30 2.82 -20.37
CA GLY A 72 -8.35 3.84 -19.91
C GLY A 72 -7.50 3.38 -18.71
N VAL A 73 -6.94 2.16 -18.79
CA VAL A 73 -6.15 1.60 -17.70
C VAL A 73 -4.81 2.32 -17.59
N LEU A 74 -4.59 3.01 -16.47
CA LEU A 74 -3.33 3.66 -16.14
C LEU A 74 -2.51 2.74 -15.22
N VAL A 75 -1.21 2.63 -15.49
CA VAL A 75 -0.28 1.83 -14.70
C VAL A 75 0.88 2.71 -14.26
N GLN A 76 1.10 2.77 -12.95
CA GLN A 76 2.19 3.54 -12.36
C GLN A 76 3.04 2.63 -11.46
N PRO A 77 4.38 2.62 -11.59
CA PRO A 77 5.24 1.88 -10.67
C PRO A 77 5.28 2.59 -9.31
N MET A 78 5.30 1.82 -8.23
CA MET A 78 5.45 2.33 -6.86
C MET A 78 6.90 2.16 -6.41
N THR A 79 7.46 3.19 -5.74
CA THR A 79 8.80 3.12 -5.16
C THR A 79 8.81 2.36 -3.85
N TYR A 80 7.80 2.60 -3.00
CA TYR A 80 7.67 1.96 -1.69
C TYR A 80 6.20 1.61 -1.41
N ILE A 81 6.00 0.49 -0.73
CA ILE A 81 4.74 0.11 -0.09
C ILE A 81 5.12 -0.22 1.34
N PHE A 82 4.66 0.61 2.28
CA PHE A 82 4.81 0.33 3.70
C PHE A 82 3.60 -0.48 4.15
N ASP A 83 3.86 -1.56 4.84
CA ASP A 83 2.83 -2.43 5.43
C ASP A 83 3.11 -2.52 6.94
N GLU A 84 2.58 -3.55 7.58
CA GLU A 84 2.90 -3.90 8.96
C GLU A 84 4.41 -3.96 9.23
N GLU A 85 4.76 -3.72 10.49
CA GLU A 85 6.14 -3.70 10.94
C GLU A 85 6.82 -5.06 10.70
N PRO A 86 7.98 -5.09 10.04
CA PRO A 86 8.66 -6.34 9.79
C PRO A 86 9.24 -6.89 11.09
N LEU A 87 9.07 -8.19 11.33
CA LEU A 87 9.71 -8.93 12.45
C LEU A 87 11.24 -8.72 12.52
N ARG A 88 11.88 -8.32 11.42
CA ARG A 88 13.30 -7.99 11.39
C ARG A 88 13.66 -6.84 12.34
N TRP A 89 12.78 -5.85 12.48
CA TRP A 89 12.99 -4.74 13.40
C TRP A 89 12.96 -5.21 14.85
N GLN A 90 11.93 -5.96 15.23
CA GLN A 90 11.81 -6.55 16.57
C GLN A 90 13.01 -7.45 16.93
N ARG A 91 13.51 -8.23 15.96
CA ARG A 91 14.73 -9.05 16.14
C ARG A 91 15.97 -8.20 16.37
N LEU A 92 16.09 -7.06 15.68
CA LEU A 92 17.20 -6.13 15.87
C LEU A 92 17.16 -5.51 17.28
N LEU A 93 15.99 -5.06 17.73
CA LEU A 93 15.82 -4.52 19.08
C LEU A 93 16.16 -5.55 20.16
N ALA A 94 15.69 -6.79 20.00
CA ALA A 94 16.00 -7.88 20.91
C ALA A 94 17.51 -8.17 20.98
N GLN A 95 18.23 -8.10 19.86
CA GLN A 95 19.68 -8.25 19.83
C GLN A 95 20.43 -7.08 20.51
N LEU A 96 19.82 -5.89 20.54
CA LEU A 96 20.41 -4.69 21.12
C LEU A 96 19.99 -4.46 22.58
N GLY A 97 19.12 -5.32 23.13
CA GLY A 97 18.59 -5.20 24.48
C GLY A 97 17.72 -3.96 24.69
N ILE A 98 17.09 -3.47 23.62
CA ILE A 98 16.25 -2.27 23.63
C ILE A 98 14.80 -2.71 23.78
N ASP A 99 14.13 -2.24 24.83
CA ASP A 99 12.72 -2.48 25.05
C ASP A 99 11.90 -1.31 24.47
N GLU A 100 11.09 -1.61 23.46
CA GLU A 100 10.41 -0.61 22.63
C GLU A 100 9.40 0.24 23.42
N ALA A 101 8.80 -0.36 24.46
CA ALA A 101 7.88 0.32 25.36
C ALA A 101 8.54 1.50 26.12
N ALA A 102 9.86 1.48 26.28
CA ALA A 102 10.60 2.56 26.92
C ALA A 102 11.07 3.65 25.94
N ALA A 103 11.16 3.36 24.64
CA ALA A 103 11.72 4.27 23.64
C ALA A 103 10.67 5.19 23.00
N GLY A 104 9.41 4.75 22.89
CA GLY A 104 8.35 5.52 22.21
C GLY A 104 8.68 5.83 20.73
N ASN A 105 7.75 6.44 19.99
CA ASN A 105 7.95 6.81 18.58
C ASN A 105 8.90 8.00 18.36
N ASP A 106 9.76 8.33 19.33
CA ASP A 106 10.71 9.42 19.20
C ASP A 106 12.06 8.91 18.65
N PRO A 107 12.42 9.24 17.39
CA PRO A 107 13.67 8.79 16.79
C PRO A 107 14.91 9.29 17.55
N ALA A 108 14.79 10.38 18.31
CA ALA A 108 15.88 10.89 19.15
C ALA A 108 16.10 10.01 20.40
N ALA A 109 15.03 9.46 20.97
CA ALA A 109 15.10 8.55 22.12
C ALA A 109 15.73 7.20 21.73
N ALA A 110 15.35 6.65 20.57
CA ALA A 110 15.97 5.42 20.05
C ALA A 110 17.49 5.59 19.80
N ALA A 111 17.91 6.74 19.25
CA ALA A 111 19.32 7.07 19.05
C ALA A 111 20.09 7.23 20.38
N ALA A 112 19.45 7.81 21.40
CA ALA A 112 20.05 7.96 22.72
C ALA A 112 20.23 6.62 23.45
N VAL A 113 19.26 5.70 23.36
CA VAL A 113 19.35 4.35 23.95
C VAL A 113 20.43 3.50 23.26
N LEU A 114 20.57 3.63 21.94
CA LEU A 114 21.66 3.00 21.18
C LEU A 114 23.04 3.53 21.61
N ALA A 115 23.15 4.85 21.83
CA ALA A 115 24.39 5.47 22.30
C ALA A 115 24.75 5.05 23.73
N SER A 116 23.78 4.87 24.63
CA SER A 116 24.05 4.39 25.99
C SER A 116 24.51 2.94 26.03
N ASN A 117 23.95 2.07 25.19
CA ASN A 117 24.27 0.64 25.16
C ASN A 117 25.59 0.34 24.42
N GLY A 118 26.01 1.20 23.50
CA GLY A 118 27.31 1.10 22.81
C GLY A 118 28.51 1.26 23.75
N THR A 119 28.35 1.95 24.88
CA THR A 119 29.43 2.14 25.87
C THR A 119 29.72 0.87 26.67
N ALA A 120 28.72 0.00 26.88
CA ALA A 120 28.88 -1.24 27.65
C ALA A 120 29.57 -2.36 26.85
N ALA A 121 29.51 -2.33 25.52
CA ALA A 121 30.10 -3.35 24.65
C ALA A 121 31.61 -3.17 24.40
N GLN A 122 32.20 -2.04 24.79
CA GLN A 122 33.61 -1.73 24.53
C GLN A 122 34.59 -2.17 25.63
N GLU A 123 34.11 -2.71 26.76
CA GLU A 123 34.98 -3.06 27.91
C GLU A 123 35.26 -4.57 28.10
N ALA A 124 34.79 -5.44 27.21
CA ALA A 124 34.99 -6.89 27.32
C ALA A 124 35.78 -7.49 26.15
N ALA A 125 37.00 -6.99 25.91
CA ALA A 125 37.99 -7.68 25.08
C ALA A 125 39.12 -8.22 25.97
N PRO A 126 39.22 -9.55 26.22
CA PRO A 126 40.35 -10.09 26.98
C PRO A 126 41.61 -10.06 26.12
N ALA A 127 42.67 -9.45 26.66
CA ALA A 127 44.01 -9.48 26.10
C ALA A 127 44.48 -10.93 25.90
N ARG A 128 44.75 -11.32 24.66
CA ARG A 128 45.50 -12.54 24.35
C ARG A 128 46.93 -12.16 23.96
N ARG A 129 47.88 -12.79 24.65
CA ARG A 129 49.31 -12.88 24.33
C ARG A 129 49.54 -13.66 23.05
#